data_AF-A0AAU9W3K7-F1
#
_entry.id   AF-A0AAU9W3K7-F1
#
_cell.length_a   1.000
_cell.length_b   1.000
_cell.length_c   1.000
_cell.angle_alpha   90.00
_cell.angle_beta   90.00
_cell.angle_gamma   90.00
#
_symmetry.space_group_name_H-M   'P 1'
#
loop_
_entity.id
_entity.type
_entity.pdbx_description
1 polymer ?
#
loop_
_entity_poly.entity_id
_entity_poly.type
_entity_poly.pdbx_seq_one_letter_code
_entity_poly.pdbx_strand_id
1 'polypeptide(L)'
;MMSAQETADKLNNSLPIHLTASNVQQNPEFVKLLMSLTRHLTDSGMSVAVHKDMLQAEDALREQKLKYLQIWTLYSELKDFLIEYDIKKQDVHPSSATLQLYEALKVSLAQAEALDYIDFHPEGGEQSATLLGLKAEQLLAGEHQRKSLHQSFQQSIIPELETRLRSKCETLASFHKPTKQAENEQLSFAKATQLPAFLENEKQLLDQEKKQLHHNHMLRDKQFTQLYEVLMQSLQILQKLMADHQLQSQAKHDRVMAEWLAAKCDAMCLKVRVLQNQMIRDTYTPEAIQALKRIKASLKDAEEESTAEFHRLTQTLLAYESVGMGFDSLVQQYTTLMAEIDNKKWALSELRQNQGSELDDLWNQH
;
A
#
# COMPACT_ATOMS: atom_id res chain seq x y z
N MET A 1 -36.78 18.18 22.52
CA MET A 1 -35.42 18.51 22.04
C MET A 1 -35.01 17.40 21.08
N MET A 2 -34.67 17.72 19.84
CA MET A 2 -34.14 16.69 18.93
C MET A 2 -32.80 16.17 19.44
N SER A 3 -32.56 14.87 19.31
CA SER A 3 -31.26 14.28 19.66
C SER A 3 -30.16 14.83 18.76
N ALA A 4 -28.94 14.98 19.27
CA ALA A 4 -27.78 15.40 18.47
C ALA A 4 -27.54 14.46 17.28
N GLN A 5 -27.91 13.18 17.42
CA GLN A 5 -27.88 12.17 16.36
C GLN A 5 -28.90 12.47 15.25
N GLU A 6 -30.14 12.79 15.61
CA GLU A 6 -31.22 13.10 14.66
C GLU A 6 -30.96 14.39 13.90
N THR A 7 -30.29 15.34 14.54
CA THR A 7 -29.91 16.62 13.92
C THR A 7 -28.77 16.42 12.92
N ALA A 8 -27.80 15.56 13.26
CA ALA A 8 -26.74 15.14 12.33
C ALA A 8 -27.32 14.39 11.13
N ASP A 9 -28.23 13.44 11.35
CA ASP A 9 -28.82 12.65 10.26
C ASP A 9 -29.68 13.51 9.32
N LYS A 10 -30.43 14.50 9.82
CA LYS A 10 -31.14 15.45 8.96
C LYS A 10 -30.19 16.30 8.11
N LEU A 11 -29.09 16.78 8.70
CA LEU A 11 -28.11 17.59 7.98
C LEU A 11 -27.34 16.78 6.93
N ASN A 12 -27.01 15.53 7.23
CA ASN A 12 -26.32 14.63 6.31
C ASN A 12 -27.20 14.16 5.15
N ASN A 13 -28.53 14.16 5.33
CA ASN A 13 -29.47 13.82 4.27
C ASN A 13 -29.76 15.01 3.34
N SER A 14 -29.68 16.24 3.85
CA SER A 14 -30.00 17.45 3.08
C SER A 14 -28.79 18.17 2.49
N LEU A 15 -27.58 17.86 2.97
CA LEU A 15 -26.33 18.42 2.47
C LEU A 15 -25.34 17.28 2.23
N PRO A 16 -24.44 17.38 1.23
CA PRO A 16 -23.39 16.40 0.96
C PRO A 16 -22.26 16.53 1.99
N ILE A 17 -22.58 16.36 3.27
CA ILE A 17 -21.68 16.54 4.40
C ILE A 17 -21.85 15.31 5.32
N HIS A 18 -20.75 14.83 5.90
CA HIS A 18 -20.77 13.83 6.96
C HIS A 18 -20.49 14.50 8.30
N LEU A 19 -21.53 14.68 9.10
CA LEU A 19 -21.45 15.13 10.49
C LEU A 19 -21.68 13.96 11.42
N THR A 20 -20.76 13.78 12.37
CA THR A 20 -20.93 12.84 13.49
C THR A 20 -21.64 13.55 14.64
N ALA A 21 -22.39 12.82 15.47
CA ALA A 21 -23.10 13.39 16.63
C ALA A 21 -22.16 14.14 17.59
N SER A 22 -20.90 13.75 17.66
CA SER A 22 -19.86 14.47 18.41
C SER A 22 -19.58 15.87 17.84
N ASN A 23 -19.58 16.04 16.51
CA ASN A 23 -19.35 17.35 15.88
C ASN A 23 -20.54 18.30 16.08
N VAL A 24 -21.77 17.76 16.13
CA VAL A 24 -22.98 18.53 16.43
C VAL A 24 -22.98 19.03 17.87
N GLN A 25 -22.45 18.24 18.81
CA GLN A 25 -22.32 18.64 20.21
C GLN A 25 -21.18 19.66 20.43
N GLN A 26 -20.08 19.53 19.69
CA GLN A 26 -18.92 20.42 19.83
C GLN A 26 -19.14 21.80 19.19
N ASN A 27 -19.92 21.89 18.10
CA ASN A 27 -20.06 23.13 17.33
C ASN A 27 -21.54 23.53 17.08
N PRO A 28 -22.27 24.00 18.11
CA PRO A 28 -23.70 24.30 17.99
C PRO A 28 -24.01 25.50 17.07
N GLU A 29 -23.13 26.50 17.00
CA GLU A 29 -23.33 27.66 16.09
C GLU A 29 -23.14 27.28 14.62
N PHE A 30 -22.23 26.34 14.34
CA PHE A 30 -22.05 25.79 12.99
C PHE A 30 -23.27 24.97 12.55
N VAL A 31 -23.88 24.23 13.47
CA VAL A 31 -25.14 23.50 13.23
C VAL A 31 -26.27 24.47 12.88
N LYS A 32 -26.40 25.62 13.58
CA LYS A 32 -27.40 26.65 13.24
C LYS A 32 -27.16 27.23 11.84
N LEU A 33 -25.91 27.49 11.49
CA LEU A 33 -25.54 27.98 10.15
C LEU A 33 -25.91 26.95 9.07
N LEU A 34 -25.57 25.67 9.28
CA LEU A 34 -25.91 24.59 8.36
C LEU A 34 -27.43 24.42 8.21
N MET A 35 -28.17 24.51 9.31
CA MET A 35 -29.64 24.50 9.26
C MET A 35 -30.22 25.70 8.50
N SER A 36 -29.58 26.87 8.58
CA SER A 36 -29.96 28.03 7.77
C SER A 36 -29.64 27.81 6.29
N LEU A 37 -28.50 27.19 5.99
CA LEU A 37 -28.09 26.83 4.63
C LEU A 37 -29.01 25.80 3.99
N THR A 38 -29.52 24.81 4.73
CA THR A 38 -30.52 23.85 4.25
C THR A 38 -31.80 24.52 3.75
N ARG A 39 -32.16 25.72 4.23
CA ARG A 39 -33.34 26.45 3.73
C ARG A 39 -33.12 27.06 2.34
N HIS A 40 -31.87 27.25 1.96
CA HIS A 40 -31.49 27.91 0.72
C HIS A 40 -30.85 26.95 -0.28
N LEU A 41 -30.50 25.73 0.12
CA LEU A 41 -29.83 24.72 -0.69
C LEU A 41 -30.71 23.47 -0.87
N THR A 42 -30.73 22.94 -2.08
CA THR A 42 -31.32 21.64 -2.43
C THR A 42 -30.31 20.52 -2.15
N ASP A 43 -30.76 19.25 -2.10
CA ASP A 43 -29.95 18.05 -1.84
C ASP A 43 -28.70 17.91 -2.75
N SER A 44 -28.69 18.59 -3.92
CA SER A 44 -27.56 18.66 -4.85
C SER A 44 -26.58 19.82 -4.61
N GLY A 45 -26.80 20.64 -3.58
CA GLY A 45 -25.98 21.82 -3.28
C GLY A 45 -26.28 23.06 -4.12
N MET A 46 -27.38 23.08 -4.88
CA MET A 46 -27.81 24.26 -5.65
C MET A 46 -28.72 25.17 -4.83
N SER A 47 -28.72 26.48 -5.13
CA SER A 47 -29.68 27.40 -4.55
C SER A 47 -31.10 27.07 -5.00
N VAL A 48 -32.08 27.15 -4.09
CA VAL A 48 -33.50 26.88 -4.38
C VAL A 48 -34.04 27.76 -5.52
N ALA A 49 -33.59 29.02 -5.61
CA ALA A 49 -33.99 29.92 -6.71
C ALA A 49 -33.45 29.42 -8.07
N VAL A 50 -32.17 29.09 -8.13
CA VAL A 50 -31.52 28.56 -9.34
C VAL A 50 -32.12 27.21 -9.74
N HIS A 51 -32.45 26.35 -8.77
CA HIS A 51 -33.10 25.07 -9.06
C HIS A 51 -34.50 25.26 -9.67
N LYS A 52 -35.26 26.24 -9.17
CA LYS A 52 -36.57 26.59 -9.73
C LYS A 52 -36.43 27.14 -11.15
N ASP A 53 -35.49 28.05 -11.39
CA ASP A 53 -35.25 28.62 -12.72
C ASP A 53 -34.77 27.54 -13.69
N MET A 54 -33.93 26.60 -13.24
CA MET A 54 -33.48 25.44 -14.02
C MET A 54 -34.66 24.53 -14.40
N LEU A 55 -35.55 24.21 -13.47
CA LEU A 55 -36.75 23.41 -13.76
C LEU A 55 -37.66 24.10 -14.79
N GLN A 56 -37.87 25.41 -14.63
CA GLN A 56 -38.65 26.20 -15.58
C GLN A 56 -38.00 26.22 -16.98
N ALA A 57 -36.67 26.37 -17.04
CA ALA A 57 -35.93 26.32 -18.30
C ALA A 57 -35.96 24.91 -18.92
N GLU A 58 -35.90 23.84 -18.13
CA GLU A 58 -36.04 22.47 -18.61
C GLU A 58 -37.43 22.19 -19.19
N ASP A 59 -38.49 22.68 -18.53
CA ASP A 59 -39.85 22.52 -19.00
C ASP A 59 -40.10 23.32 -20.29
N ALA A 60 -39.62 24.57 -20.35
CA ALA A 60 -39.65 25.37 -21.57
C ALA A 60 -38.87 24.69 -22.71
N LEU A 61 -37.69 24.14 -22.41
CA LEU A 61 -36.89 23.41 -23.39
C LEU A 61 -37.59 22.13 -23.85
N ARG A 62 -38.26 21.38 -22.96
CA ARG A 62 -39.08 20.22 -23.34
C ARG A 62 -40.19 20.61 -24.29
N GLU A 63 -40.90 21.70 -24.00
CA GLU A 63 -42.00 22.17 -24.84
C GLU A 63 -41.50 22.57 -26.24
N GLN A 64 -40.38 23.31 -26.32
CA GLN A 64 -39.79 23.70 -27.60
C GLN A 64 -39.25 22.48 -28.37
N LYS A 65 -38.59 21.55 -27.70
CA LYS A 65 -38.13 20.29 -28.32
C LYS A 65 -39.30 19.48 -28.86
N LEU A 66 -40.41 19.40 -28.13
CA LEU A 66 -41.59 18.66 -28.58
C LEU A 66 -42.19 19.31 -29.83
N LYS A 67 -42.34 20.64 -29.86
CA LYS A 67 -42.80 21.38 -31.05
C LYS A 67 -41.86 21.17 -32.24
N TYR A 68 -40.55 21.28 -32.02
CA TYR A 68 -39.54 21.05 -33.05
C TYR A 68 -39.62 19.63 -33.62
N LEU A 69 -39.68 18.61 -32.75
CA LEU A 69 -39.77 17.21 -33.17
C LEU A 69 -41.06 16.93 -33.94
N GLN A 70 -42.19 17.50 -33.54
CA GLN A 70 -43.46 17.38 -34.29
C GLN A 70 -43.32 17.92 -35.71
N ILE A 71 -42.77 19.14 -35.86
CA ILE A 71 -42.57 19.77 -37.18
C ILE A 71 -41.56 18.97 -38.00
N TRP A 72 -40.46 18.55 -37.39
CA TRP A 72 -39.41 17.78 -38.06
C TRP A 72 -39.91 16.42 -38.55
N THR A 73 -40.69 15.70 -37.74
CA THR A 73 -41.30 14.42 -38.16
C THR A 73 -42.20 14.62 -39.38
N LEU A 74 -43.07 15.63 -39.37
CA LEU A 74 -43.92 15.95 -40.51
C LEU A 74 -43.11 16.29 -41.77
N TYR A 75 -42.08 17.11 -41.61
CA TYR A 75 -41.18 17.51 -42.68
C TYR A 75 -40.41 16.31 -43.28
N SER A 76 -39.88 15.43 -42.43
CA SER A 76 -39.19 14.20 -42.85
C SER A 76 -40.12 13.28 -43.62
N GLU A 77 -41.35 13.06 -43.13
CA GLU A 77 -42.32 12.24 -43.85
C GLU A 77 -42.71 12.84 -45.20
N LEU A 78 -42.91 14.16 -45.27
CA LEU A 78 -43.23 14.85 -46.52
C LEU A 78 -42.10 14.72 -47.55
N LYS A 79 -40.84 14.79 -47.10
CA LYS A 79 -39.67 14.57 -47.96
C LYS A 79 -39.57 13.13 -48.43
N ASP A 80 -39.68 12.17 -47.53
CA ASP A 80 -39.66 10.74 -47.86
C ASP A 80 -40.80 10.41 -48.85
N PHE A 81 -41.98 10.99 -48.63
CA PHE A 81 -43.14 10.84 -49.50
C PHE A 81 -42.91 11.38 -50.91
N LEU A 82 -42.29 12.56 -51.04
CA LEU A 82 -41.91 13.13 -52.34
C LEU A 82 -40.84 12.28 -53.04
N ILE A 83 -39.86 11.76 -52.32
CA ILE A 83 -38.82 10.89 -52.87
C ILE A 83 -39.43 9.59 -53.40
N GLU A 84 -40.32 8.95 -52.64
CA GLU A 84 -41.01 7.74 -53.09
C GLU A 84 -41.91 7.98 -54.28
N TYR A 85 -42.55 9.14 -54.36
CA TYR A 85 -43.32 9.52 -55.54
C TYR A 85 -42.42 9.73 -56.76
N ASP A 86 -41.28 10.41 -56.61
CA ASP A 86 -40.31 10.60 -57.69
C ASP A 86 -39.74 9.25 -58.19
N ILE A 87 -39.59 8.25 -57.30
CA ILE A 87 -39.24 6.86 -57.67
C ILE A 87 -40.41 6.18 -58.40
N LYS A 88 -41.63 6.20 -57.85
CA LYS A 88 -42.82 5.56 -58.45
C LYS A 88 -43.21 6.15 -59.81
N LYS A 89 -42.95 7.44 -60.04
CA LYS A 89 -43.15 8.13 -61.31
C LYS A 89 -42.27 7.56 -62.43
N GLN A 90 -41.12 6.96 -62.11
CA GLN A 90 -40.26 6.29 -63.08
C GLN A 90 -40.83 4.93 -63.52
N ASP A 91 -41.59 4.26 -62.64
CA ASP A 91 -42.13 2.91 -62.88
C ASP A 91 -43.58 2.90 -63.43
N VAL A 92 -44.41 3.87 -63.04
CA VAL A 92 -45.84 3.95 -63.41
C VAL A 92 -46.18 5.38 -63.83
N HIS A 93 -46.73 5.57 -65.04
CA HIS A 93 -47.21 6.90 -65.49
C HIS A 93 -48.44 7.32 -64.66
N PRO A 94 -48.32 8.32 -63.77
CA PRO A 94 -49.43 8.75 -62.93
C PRO A 94 -50.41 9.61 -63.72
N SER A 95 -51.65 9.72 -63.23
CA SER A 95 -52.67 10.62 -63.79
C SER A 95 -52.18 12.07 -63.82
N SER A 96 -52.57 12.82 -64.87
CA SER A 96 -52.20 14.24 -65.04
C SER A 96 -52.58 15.11 -63.82
N ALA A 97 -53.71 14.79 -63.18
CA ALA A 97 -54.19 15.49 -61.99
C ALA A 97 -53.34 15.20 -60.73
N THR A 98 -52.82 13.98 -60.57
CA THR A 98 -51.94 13.67 -59.44
C THR A 98 -50.57 14.31 -59.63
N LEU A 99 -50.02 14.28 -60.85
CA LEU A 99 -48.74 14.94 -61.17
C LEU A 99 -48.73 16.43 -60.80
N GLN A 100 -49.81 17.16 -61.12
CA GLN A 100 -49.97 18.57 -60.78
C GLN A 100 -50.04 18.81 -59.27
N LEU A 101 -50.65 17.90 -58.50
CA LEU A 101 -50.72 17.98 -57.04
C LEU A 101 -49.35 17.78 -56.38
N TYR A 102 -48.55 16.82 -56.84
CA TYR A 102 -47.21 16.56 -56.29
C TYR A 102 -46.20 17.65 -56.68
N GLU A 103 -46.30 18.20 -57.89
CA GLU A 103 -45.49 19.34 -58.31
C GLU A 103 -45.82 20.59 -57.49
N ALA A 104 -47.10 20.84 -57.22
CA ALA A 104 -47.54 21.90 -56.31
C ALA A 104 -47.04 21.66 -54.87
N LEU A 105 -47.02 20.42 -54.39
CA LEU A 105 -46.45 20.07 -53.07
C LEU A 105 -44.96 20.37 -53.00
N LYS A 106 -44.20 20.00 -54.03
CA LYS A 106 -42.75 20.22 -54.12
C LYS A 106 -42.40 21.71 -54.13
N VAL A 107 -43.14 22.50 -54.90
CA VAL A 107 -43.01 23.96 -54.92
C VAL A 107 -43.39 24.57 -53.57
N SER A 108 -44.45 24.06 -52.91
CA SER A 108 -44.86 24.51 -51.58
C SER A 108 -43.79 24.24 -50.52
N LEU A 109 -43.17 23.07 -50.54
CA LEU A 109 -42.12 22.69 -49.59
C LEU A 109 -40.85 23.53 -49.82
N ALA A 110 -40.43 23.71 -51.07
CA ALA A 110 -39.27 24.54 -51.40
C ALA A 110 -39.47 26.02 -51.03
N GLN A 111 -40.70 26.55 -51.15
CA GLN A 111 -41.04 27.89 -50.69
C GLN A 111 -40.98 28.02 -49.17
N ALA A 112 -41.46 27.02 -48.43
CA ALA A 112 -41.39 27.01 -46.97
C ALA A 112 -39.94 26.90 -46.48
N GLU A 113 -39.13 26.03 -47.10
CA GLU A 113 -37.69 25.94 -46.80
C GLU A 113 -36.98 27.27 -47.08
N ALA A 114 -37.27 27.89 -48.23
CA ALA A 114 -36.71 29.19 -48.58
C ALA A 114 -37.09 30.29 -47.58
N LEU A 115 -38.29 30.21 -46.98
CA LEU A 115 -38.74 31.13 -45.92
C LEU A 115 -37.96 30.91 -44.62
N ASP A 116 -37.75 29.67 -44.20
CA ASP A 116 -36.95 29.34 -43.01
C ASP A 116 -35.48 29.80 -43.16
N TYR A 117 -34.91 29.68 -44.37
CA TYR A 117 -33.56 30.20 -44.67
C TYR A 117 -33.50 31.73 -44.69
N ILE A 118 -34.62 32.40 -45.00
CA ILE A 118 -34.76 33.85 -44.97
C ILE A 118 -34.84 34.38 -43.53
N ASP A 119 -35.50 33.63 -42.64
CA ASP A 119 -35.69 33.99 -41.23
C ASP A 119 -34.47 33.62 -40.34
N PHE A 120 -33.41 33.04 -40.91
CA PHE A 120 -32.19 32.69 -40.18
C PHE A 120 -31.30 33.93 -39.90
N HIS A 121 -31.40 34.44 -38.67
CA HIS A 121 -30.59 35.55 -38.16
C HIS A 121 -29.56 35.02 -37.15
N PRO A 122 -28.28 34.83 -37.52
CA PRO A 122 -27.26 34.25 -36.63
C PRO A 122 -26.87 35.16 -35.46
N GLU A 123 -27.13 36.47 -35.55
CA GLU A 123 -27.00 37.42 -34.46
C GLU A 123 -28.37 38.09 -34.25
N GLY A 124 -28.96 37.92 -33.07
CA GLY A 124 -30.35 38.27 -32.75
C GLY A 124 -30.68 39.77 -32.77
N GLY A 125 -30.56 40.41 -33.93
CA GLY A 125 -30.98 41.77 -34.20
C GLY A 125 -32.26 41.81 -35.04
N GLU A 126 -33.19 42.70 -34.67
CA GLU A 126 -34.42 43.03 -35.39
C GLU A 126 -34.15 43.79 -36.71
N GLN A 127 -33.14 43.39 -37.48
CA GLN A 127 -32.81 44.02 -38.75
C GLN A 127 -33.37 43.17 -39.88
N SER A 128 -34.41 43.72 -40.50
CA SER A 128 -35.15 43.33 -41.71
C SER A 128 -34.30 43.20 -42.99
N ALA A 129 -33.04 42.77 -42.87
CA ALA A 129 -32.15 42.51 -43.99
C ALA A 129 -32.27 41.04 -44.39
N THR A 130 -33.27 40.74 -45.21
CA THR A 130 -33.42 39.41 -45.80
C THR A 130 -32.21 39.05 -46.65
N LEU A 131 -31.80 37.78 -46.64
CA LEU A 131 -30.87 37.21 -47.60
C LEU A 131 -31.32 37.61 -49.03
N LEU A 132 -30.52 38.46 -49.70
CA LEU A 132 -30.78 38.98 -51.06
C LEU A 132 -31.96 39.99 -51.21
N GLY A 133 -32.50 40.54 -50.13
CA GLY A 133 -33.56 41.57 -50.20
C GLY A 133 -34.94 41.05 -50.62
N LEU A 134 -35.13 39.73 -50.63
CA LEU A 134 -36.43 39.07 -50.85
C LEU A 134 -37.34 39.31 -49.65
N LYS A 135 -38.62 39.67 -49.84
CA LYS A 135 -39.56 39.74 -48.70
C LYS A 135 -40.38 38.45 -48.63
N ALA A 136 -40.71 37.98 -47.41
CA ALA A 136 -41.60 36.83 -47.19
C ALA A 136 -42.92 36.95 -47.99
N GLU A 137 -43.43 38.18 -48.12
CA GLU A 137 -44.63 38.52 -48.87
C GLU A 137 -44.54 38.22 -50.38
N GLN A 138 -43.33 38.27 -50.97
CA GLN A 138 -43.11 38.02 -52.41
C GLN A 138 -43.10 36.52 -52.74
N LEU A 139 -42.78 35.66 -51.77
CA LEU A 139 -42.82 34.20 -51.91
C LEU A 139 -44.22 33.63 -51.71
N LEU A 140 -45.09 34.34 -50.98
CA LEU A 140 -46.46 33.93 -50.64
C LEU A 140 -47.53 34.38 -51.66
N ALA A 141 -47.19 35.20 -52.65
CA ALA A 141 -48.14 35.78 -53.61
C ALA A 141 -48.94 34.78 -54.50
N GLY A 142 -48.65 33.47 -54.43
CA GLY A 142 -49.32 32.39 -55.17
C GLY A 142 -50.54 31.74 -54.48
N GLU A 143 -51.05 32.29 -53.38
CA GLU A 143 -52.07 31.65 -52.50
C GLU A 143 -53.43 31.31 -53.14
N HIS A 144 -53.83 31.97 -54.24
CA HIS A 144 -55.16 31.76 -54.84
C HIS A 144 -55.33 30.40 -55.54
N GLN A 145 -54.28 29.85 -56.15
CA GLN A 145 -54.29 28.49 -56.69
C GLN A 145 -54.16 27.42 -55.59
N ARG A 146 -53.71 27.81 -54.39
CA ARG A 146 -53.57 26.88 -53.27
C ARG A 146 -54.92 26.52 -52.67
N LYS A 147 -55.94 27.40 -52.66
CA LYS A 147 -57.25 27.10 -52.02
C LYS A 147 -57.99 25.91 -52.66
N SER A 148 -57.93 25.76 -53.98
CA SER A 148 -58.48 24.58 -54.68
C SER A 148 -57.63 23.33 -54.45
N LEU A 149 -56.30 23.49 -54.42
CA LEU A 149 -55.37 22.38 -54.16
C LEU A 149 -55.38 21.97 -52.69
N HIS A 150 -55.71 22.85 -51.75
CA HIS A 150 -55.82 22.58 -50.31
C HIS A 150 -56.89 21.53 -50.03
N GLN A 151 -58.01 21.58 -50.75
CA GLN A 151 -59.05 20.57 -50.63
C GLN A 151 -58.58 19.20 -51.15
N SER A 152 -57.78 19.18 -52.22
CA SER A 152 -57.13 17.96 -52.72
C SER A 152 -56.02 17.46 -51.78
N PHE A 153 -55.21 18.34 -51.21
CA PHE A 153 -54.21 18.03 -50.17
C PHE A 153 -54.87 17.38 -48.95
N GLN A 154 -56.01 17.92 -48.52
CA GLN A 154 -56.78 17.37 -47.40
C GLN A 154 -57.39 16.01 -47.69
N GLN A 155 -57.77 15.74 -48.94
CA GLN A 155 -58.46 14.50 -49.31
C GLN A 155 -57.52 13.34 -49.66
N SER A 156 -56.32 13.60 -50.20
CA SER A 156 -55.41 12.52 -50.63
C SER A 156 -54.11 12.44 -49.82
N ILE A 157 -53.47 13.57 -49.52
CA ILE A 157 -52.12 13.58 -48.94
C ILE A 157 -52.15 13.41 -47.42
N ILE A 158 -53.11 14.03 -46.72
CA ILE A 158 -53.25 13.85 -45.27
C ILE A 158 -53.52 12.39 -44.89
N PRO A 159 -54.49 11.66 -45.49
CA PRO A 159 -54.74 10.26 -45.12
C PRO A 159 -53.57 9.32 -45.42
N GLU A 160 -52.81 9.57 -46.49
CA GLU A 160 -51.65 8.77 -46.85
C GLU A 160 -50.48 8.98 -45.88
N LEU A 161 -50.24 10.24 -45.47
CA LEU A 161 -49.28 10.57 -44.41
C LEU A 161 -49.68 9.98 -43.06
N GLU A 162 -50.97 10.04 -42.69
CA GLU A 162 -51.48 9.42 -41.45
C GLU A 162 -51.27 7.91 -41.45
N THR A 163 -51.49 7.24 -42.59
CA THR A 163 -51.28 5.78 -42.72
C THR A 163 -49.81 5.41 -42.58
N ARG A 164 -48.91 6.20 -43.17
CA ARG A 164 -47.45 6.02 -43.07
C ARG A 164 -46.91 6.30 -41.67
N LEU A 165 -47.40 7.34 -41.00
CA LEU A 165 -47.07 7.62 -39.61
C LEU A 165 -47.56 6.50 -38.69
N ARG A 166 -48.79 6.01 -38.94
CA ARG A 166 -49.37 4.86 -38.22
C ARG A 166 -48.48 3.61 -38.35
N SER A 167 -48.04 3.26 -39.55
CA SER A 167 -47.17 2.10 -39.76
C SER A 167 -45.80 2.27 -39.07
N LYS A 168 -45.19 3.47 -39.11
CA LYS A 168 -43.95 3.78 -38.37
C LYS A 168 -44.16 3.63 -36.85
N CYS A 169 -45.25 4.13 -36.30
CA CYS A 169 -45.61 3.95 -34.88
C CYS A 169 -45.79 2.47 -34.52
N GLU A 170 -46.39 1.67 -35.40
CA GLU A 170 -46.53 0.22 -35.21
C GLU A 170 -45.18 -0.51 -35.25
N THR A 171 -44.26 -0.12 -36.15
CA THR A 171 -42.89 -0.69 -36.17
C THR A 171 -42.09 -0.33 -34.91
N LEU A 172 -42.30 0.86 -34.35
CA LEU A 172 -41.66 1.24 -33.09
C LEU A 172 -42.23 0.41 -31.92
N ALA A 173 -43.54 0.20 -31.90
CA ALA A 173 -44.19 -0.62 -30.89
C ALA A 173 -43.75 -2.10 -30.97
N SER A 174 -43.58 -2.63 -32.19
CA SER A 174 -43.10 -4.00 -32.39
C SER A 174 -41.64 -4.18 -32.01
N PHE A 175 -40.80 -3.15 -32.18
CA PHE A 175 -39.42 -3.15 -31.69
C PHE A 175 -39.35 -3.19 -30.16
N HIS A 176 -40.17 -2.37 -29.48
CA HIS A 176 -40.19 -2.32 -28.02
C HIS A 176 -40.69 -3.62 -27.38
N LYS A 177 -41.71 -4.25 -27.97
CA LYS A 177 -42.21 -5.57 -27.55
C LYS A 177 -42.38 -6.46 -28.79
N PRO A 178 -41.38 -7.27 -29.13
CA PRO A 178 -41.49 -8.22 -30.23
C PRO A 178 -42.53 -9.29 -29.84
N THR A 179 -43.76 -9.08 -30.28
CA THR A 179 -44.87 -9.99 -30.01
C THR A 179 -44.81 -11.11 -31.04
N LYS A 180 -44.73 -12.37 -30.60
CA LYS A 180 -44.56 -13.55 -31.47
C LYS A 180 -45.80 -13.90 -32.31
N GLN A 181 -46.91 -13.18 -32.18
CA GLN A 181 -48.16 -13.43 -32.87
C GLN A 181 -48.60 -12.17 -33.65
N ALA A 182 -49.18 -12.39 -34.83
CA ALA A 182 -49.78 -11.35 -35.65
C ALA A 182 -50.97 -10.73 -34.90
N GLU A 183 -50.76 -9.56 -34.32
CA GLU A 183 -51.82 -8.79 -33.69
C GLU A 183 -52.57 -7.97 -34.75
N ASN A 184 -53.86 -7.72 -34.51
CA ASN A 184 -54.65 -6.81 -35.34
C ASN A 184 -54.01 -5.41 -35.35
N GLU A 185 -53.99 -4.73 -36.50
CA GLU A 185 -53.45 -3.36 -36.70
C GLU A 185 -54.02 -2.33 -35.69
N GLN A 186 -55.27 -2.53 -35.26
CA GLN A 186 -55.89 -1.68 -34.25
C GLN A 186 -55.30 -1.87 -32.84
N LEU A 187 -54.87 -3.09 -32.50
CA LEU A 187 -54.23 -3.41 -31.22
C LEU A 187 -52.77 -2.96 -31.21
N SER A 188 -52.04 -3.09 -32.33
CA SER A 188 -50.67 -2.59 -32.45
C SER A 188 -50.63 -1.06 -32.37
N PHE A 189 -51.57 -0.35 -33.01
CA PHE A 189 -51.67 1.10 -32.91
C PHE A 189 -52.09 1.58 -31.51
N ALA A 190 -53.02 0.88 -30.84
CA ALA A 190 -53.38 1.18 -29.45
C ALA A 190 -52.18 1.00 -28.51
N LYS A 191 -51.36 -0.03 -28.72
CA LYS A 191 -50.10 -0.24 -27.99
C LYS A 191 -49.06 0.84 -28.29
N ALA A 192 -48.93 1.27 -29.55
CA ALA A 192 -48.05 2.36 -29.93
C ALA A 192 -48.44 3.68 -29.25
N THR A 193 -49.73 3.95 -29.12
CA THR A 193 -50.25 5.15 -28.43
C THR A 193 -49.99 5.10 -26.92
N GLN A 194 -49.96 3.92 -26.31
CA GLN A 194 -49.66 3.74 -24.88
C GLN A 194 -48.15 3.69 -24.59
N LEU A 195 -47.30 3.47 -25.61
CA LEU A 195 -45.85 3.32 -25.46
C LEU A 195 -45.18 4.52 -24.74
N PRO A 196 -45.50 5.79 -25.05
CA PRO A 196 -44.91 6.92 -24.34
C PRO A 196 -45.20 6.91 -22.84
N ALA A 197 -46.42 6.53 -22.44
CA ALA A 197 -46.78 6.43 -21.04
C ALA A 197 -46.03 5.29 -20.32
N PHE A 198 -45.82 4.15 -21.00
CA PHE A 198 -45.00 3.07 -20.46
C PHE A 198 -43.53 3.48 -20.31
N LEU A 199 -42.96 4.15 -21.31
CA LEU A 199 -41.57 4.63 -21.26
C LEU A 199 -41.36 5.68 -20.18
N GLU A 200 -42.33 6.59 -19.97
CA GLU A 200 -42.25 7.57 -18.89
C GLU A 200 -42.32 6.87 -17.52
N ASN A 201 -43.17 5.84 -17.36
CA ASN A 201 -43.22 5.03 -16.14
C ASN A 201 -41.90 4.27 -15.89
N GLU A 202 -41.31 3.66 -16.92
CA GLU A 202 -40.01 2.97 -16.80
C GLU A 202 -38.89 3.94 -16.45
N LYS A 203 -38.88 5.12 -17.06
CA LYS A 203 -37.94 6.19 -16.73
C LYS A 203 -38.12 6.67 -15.29
N GLN A 204 -39.35 6.85 -14.82
CA GLN A 204 -39.63 7.21 -13.43
C GLN A 204 -39.17 6.11 -12.46
N LEU A 205 -39.41 4.84 -12.79
CA LEU A 205 -38.92 3.71 -12.00
C LEU A 205 -37.39 3.70 -11.95
N LEU A 206 -36.72 3.88 -13.08
CA LEU A 206 -35.27 3.97 -13.16
C LEU A 206 -34.72 5.13 -12.32
N ASP A 207 -35.36 6.28 -12.34
CA ASP A 207 -34.94 7.42 -11.52
C ASP A 207 -35.19 7.19 -10.03
N GLN A 208 -36.23 6.44 -9.65
CA GLN A 208 -36.43 5.97 -8.28
C GLN A 208 -35.33 4.99 -7.85
N GLU A 209 -34.99 4.01 -8.69
CA GLU A 209 -33.91 3.05 -8.44
C GLU A 209 -32.55 3.74 -8.32
N LYS A 210 -32.26 4.74 -9.17
CA LYS A 210 -31.05 5.57 -9.04
C LYS A 210 -30.98 6.30 -7.71
N LYS A 211 -32.10 6.89 -7.25
CA LYS A 211 -32.19 7.55 -5.94
C LYS A 211 -31.96 6.55 -4.80
N GLN A 212 -32.55 5.35 -4.89
CA GLN A 212 -32.31 4.29 -3.91
C GLN A 212 -30.85 3.82 -3.90
N LEU A 213 -30.24 3.65 -5.07
CA LEU A 213 -28.83 3.28 -5.21
C LEU A 213 -27.92 4.34 -4.58
N HIS A 214 -28.19 5.62 -4.83
CA HIS A 214 -27.46 6.72 -4.22
C HIS A 214 -27.59 6.72 -2.69
N HIS A 215 -28.80 6.51 -2.17
CA HIS A 215 -29.02 6.38 -0.72
C HIS A 215 -28.25 5.20 -0.11
N ASN A 216 -28.27 4.04 -0.77
CA ASN A 216 -27.50 2.86 -0.34
C ASN A 216 -25.99 3.12 -0.34
N HIS A 217 -25.48 3.85 -1.34
CA HIS A 217 -24.07 4.25 -1.39
C HIS A 217 -23.69 5.14 -0.20
N MET A 218 -24.51 6.16 0.10
CA MET A 218 -24.31 7.05 1.25
C MET A 218 -24.33 6.28 2.58
N LEU A 219 -25.24 5.31 2.74
CA LEU A 219 -25.30 4.48 3.95
C LEU A 219 -24.05 3.60 4.10
N ARG A 220 -23.60 2.98 3.01
CA ARG A 220 -22.37 2.18 2.98
C ARG A 220 -21.16 3.03 3.35
N ASP A 221 -21.04 4.23 2.81
CA ASP A 221 -19.92 5.12 3.09
C ASP A 221 -19.94 5.61 4.55
N LYS A 222 -21.13 5.84 5.13
CA LYS A 222 -21.31 6.11 6.57
C LYS A 222 -20.80 4.95 7.41
N GLN A 223 -21.19 3.71 7.09
CA GLN A 223 -20.73 2.51 7.80
C GLN A 223 -19.21 2.33 7.68
N PHE A 224 -18.67 2.53 6.47
CA PHE A 224 -17.22 2.44 6.22
C PHE A 224 -16.44 3.44 7.09
N THR A 225 -16.91 4.69 7.15
CA THR A 225 -16.29 5.74 7.96
C THR A 225 -16.32 5.39 9.45
N GLN A 226 -17.46 4.90 9.96
CA GLN A 226 -17.59 4.46 11.36
C GLN A 226 -16.64 3.31 11.70
N LEU A 227 -16.55 2.29 10.84
CA LEU A 227 -15.63 1.17 11.02
C LEU A 227 -14.17 1.64 11.00
N TYR A 228 -13.85 2.56 10.09
CA TYR A 228 -12.51 3.15 10.00
C TYR A 228 -12.14 3.94 11.26
N GLU A 229 -13.05 4.76 11.79
CA GLU A 229 -12.85 5.50 13.04
C GLU A 229 -12.59 4.56 14.23
N VAL A 230 -13.38 3.49 14.38
CA VAL A 230 -13.19 2.49 15.45
C VAL A 230 -11.87 1.75 15.29
N LEU A 231 -11.52 1.35 14.06
CA LEU A 231 -10.23 0.73 13.80
C LEU A 231 -9.08 1.66 14.16
N MET A 232 -9.19 2.95 13.84
CA MET A 232 -8.16 3.91 14.18
C MET A 232 -8.02 4.13 15.69
N GLN A 233 -9.15 4.19 16.41
CA GLN A 233 -9.14 4.26 17.87
C GLN A 233 -8.50 3.02 18.50
N SER A 234 -8.82 1.82 18.00
CA SER A 234 -8.24 0.58 18.52
C SER A 234 -6.74 0.49 18.26
N LEU A 235 -6.26 0.93 17.09
CA LEU A 235 -4.83 1.05 16.79
C LEU A 235 -4.12 2.05 17.72
N GLN A 236 -4.74 3.20 18.01
CA GLN A 236 -4.17 4.17 18.96
C GLN A 236 -4.10 3.61 20.38
N ILE A 237 -5.12 2.86 20.83
CA ILE A 237 -5.11 2.19 22.12
C ILE A 237 -4.01 1.13 22.17
N LEU A 238 -3.87 0.31 21.11
CA LEU A 238 -2.82 -0.70 21.02
C LEU A 238 -1.43 -0.06 21.03
N GLN A 239 -1.24 1.05 20.32
CA GLN A 239 0.02 1.80 20.31
C GLN A 239 0.36 2.32 21.71
N LYS A 240 -0.60 2.90 22.43
CA LYS A 240 -0.39 3.33 23.83
C LYS A 240 -0.04 2.15 24.72
N LEU A 241 -0.76 1.03 24.59
CA LEU A 241 -0.49 -0.18 25.37
C LEU A 241 0.93 -0.72 25.13
N MET A 242 1.39 -0.75 23.87
CA MET A 242 2.76 -1.17 23.55
C MET A 242 3.80 -0.19 24.11
N ALA A 243 3.59 1.12 23.93
CA ALA A 243 4.52 2.12 24.43
C ALA A 243 4.64 2.10 25.96
N ASP A 244 3.50 2.06 26.65
CA ASP A 244 3.43 2.19 28.11
C ASP A 244 3.80 0.87 28.81
N HIS A 245 3.27 -0.27 28.36
CA HIS A 245 3.46 -1.55 29.05
C HIS A 245 4.61 -2.39 28.50
N GLN A 246 4.71 -2.56 27.18
CA GLN A 246 5.76 -3.42 26.61
C GLN A 246 7.14 -2.76 26.61
N LEU A 247 7.22 -1.47 26.25
CA LEU A 247 8.52 -0.77 26.22
C LEU A 247 8.91 -0.22 27.58
N GLN A 248 8.07 0.59 28.22
CA GLN A 248 8.49 1.30 29.43
C GLN A 248 8.43 0.43 30.70
N SER A 249 7.33 -0.29 30.93
CA SER A 249 7.20 -1.11 32.14
C SER A 249 8.17 -2.30 32.14
N GLN A 250 8.35 -2.98 31.00
CA GLN A 250 9.31 -4.09 30.89
C GLN A 250 10.74 -3.61 31.11
N ALA A 251 11.17 -2.53 30.45
CA ALA A 251 12.52 -1.99 30.64
C ALA A 251 12.80 -1.57 32.09
N LYS A 252 11.79 -1.01 32.79
CA LYS A 252 11.89 -0.72 34.23
C LYS A 252 12.04 -2.00 35.05
N HIS A 253 11.27 -3.04 34.74
CA HIS A 253 11.34 -4.32 35.44
C HIS A 253 12.69 -5.01 35.24
N ASP A 254 13.18 -5.04 34.00
CA ASP A 254 14.48 -5.61 33.63
C ASP A 254 15.62 -4.86 34.33
N ARG A 255 15.52 -3.53 34.41
CA ARG A 255 16.50 -2.71 35.15
C ARG A 255 16.54 -3.06 36.63
N VAL A 256 15.38 -3.11 37.29
CA VAL A 256 15.31 -3.46 38.73
C VAL A 256 15.80 -4.90 38.95
N MET A 257 15.48 -5.83 38.06
CA MET A 257 15.96 -7.20 38.12
C MET A 257 17.49 -7.28 37.97
N ALA A 258 18.05 -6.52 37.03
CA ALA A 258 19.50 -6.44 36.83
C ALA A 258 20.21 -5.83 38.05
N GLU A 259 19.68 -4.75 38.63
CA GLU A 259 20.20 -4.14 39.86
C GLU A 259 20.12 -5.13 41.05
N TRP A 260 19.01 -5.87 41.19
CA TRP A 260 18.86 -6.91 42.21
C TRP A 260 19.85 -8.06 42.03
N LEU A 261 20.05 -8.54 40.80
CA LEU A 261 21.01 -9.59 40.49
C LEU A 261 22.45 -9.14 40.74
N ALA A 262 22.80 -7.90 40.36
CA ALA A 262 24.11 -7.32 40.63
C ALA A 262 24.37 -7.26 42.15
N ALA A 263 23.43 -6.73 42.93
CA ALA A 263 23.54 -6.68 44.39
C ALA A 263 23.65 -8.09 45.01
N LYS A 264 22.95 -9.07 44.45
CA LYS A 264 23.05 -10.47 44.88
C LYS A 264 24.43 -11.07 44.57
N CYS A 265 24.99 -10.76 43.40
CA CYS A 265 26.36 -11.15 43.04
C CYS A 265 27.38 -10.52 43.99
N ASP A 266 27.28 -9.22 44.27
CA ASP A 266 28.17 -8.51 45.20
C ASP A 266 28.09 -9.12 46.62
N ALA A 267 26.88 -9.40 47.10
CA ALA A 267 26.68 -10.06 48.38
C ALA A 267 27.33 -11.46 48.41
N MET A 268 27.27 -12.21 47.30
CA MET A 268 27.89 -13.52 47.20
C MET A 268 29.42 -13.43 47.16
N CYS A 269 29.98 -12.45 46.44
CA CYS A 269 31.42 -12.15 46.45
C CYS A 269 31.91 -11.79 47.86
N LEU A 270 31.17 -10.95 48.58
CA LEU A 270 31.47 -10.62 49.98
C LEU A 270 31.42 -11.87 50.87
N LYS A 271 30.41 -12.73 50.69
CA LYS A 271 30.28 -13.98 51.44
C LYS A 271 31.46 -14.93 51.21
N VAL A 272 31.91 -15.07 49.96
CA VAL A 272 33.12 -15.85 49.61
C VAL A 272 34.35 -15.25 50.30
N ARG A 273 34.49 -13.92 50.30
CA ARG A 273 35.62 -13.25 50.96
C ARG A 273 35.63 -13.44 52.47
N VAL A 274 34.46 -13.44 53.12
CA VAL A 274 34.34 -13.76 54.55
C VAL A 274 34.80 -15.20 54.83
N LEU A 275 34.36 -16.17 54.03
CA LEU A 275 34.79 -17.57 54.15
C LEU A 275 36.31 -17.72 53.95
N GLN A 276 36.88 -17.02 52.97
CA GLN A 276 38.33 -17.01 52.75
C GLN A 276 39.08 -16.49 53.99
N ASN A 277 38.64 -15.38 54.58
CA ASN A 277 39.26 -14.83 55.78
C ASN A 277 39.09 -15.77 56.99
N GLN A 278 37.94 -16.42 57.11
CA GLN A 278 37.71 -17.42 58.14
C GLN A 278 38.67 -18.62 57.99
N MET A 279 38.85 -19.14 56.77
CA MET A 279 39.81 -20.20 56.48
C MET A 279 41.25 -19.77 56.83
N ILE A 280 41.66 -18.54 56.52
CA ILE A 280 42.98 -18.01 56.88
C ILE A 280 43.14 -17.96 58.40
N ARG A 281 42.15 -17.43 59.12
CA ARG A 281 42.17 -17.36 60.59
C ARG A 281 42.26 -18.76 61.22
N ASP A 282 41.50 -19.71 60.68
CA ASP A 282 41.44 -21.07 61.20
C ASP A 282 42.71 -21.87 60.84
N THR A 283 43.39 -21.55 59.73
CA THR A 283 44.67 -22.17 59.32
C THR A 283 45.87 -21.60 60.08
N TYR A 284 45.89 -20.29 60.30
CA TYR A 284 46.99 -19.59 60.97
C TYR A 284 46.64 -19.25 62.41
N THR A 285 46.47 -20.28 63.24
CA THR A 285 46.34 -20.09 64.69
C THR A 285 47.65 -19.54 65.29
N PRO A 286 47.59 -18.79 66.41
CA PRO A 286 48.79 -18.23 67.02
C PRO A 286 49.82 -19.32 67.40
N GLU A 287 49.35 -20.50 67.78
CA GLU A 287 50.18 -21.67 68.05
C GLU A 287 50.86 -22.20 66.77
N ALA A 288 50.12 -22.33 65.66
CA ALA A 288 50.66 -22.77 64.38
C ALA A 288 51.68 -21.76 63.83
N ILE A 289 51.42 -20.46 63.96
CA ILE A 289 52.36 -19.40 63.58
C ILE A 289 53.63 -19.48 64.44
N GLN A 290 53.49 -19.69 65.75
CA GLN A 290 54.65 -19.80 66.63
C GLN A 290 55.49 -21.05 66.30
N ALA A 291 54.86 -22.18 65.99
CA ALA A 291 55.52 -23.39 65.54
C ALA A 291 56.25 -23.17 64.19
N LEU A 292 55.58 -22.57 63.21
CA LEU A 292 56.17 -22.21 61.91
C LEU A 292 57.35 -21.24 62.06
N LYS A 293 57.28 -20.27 63.00
CA LYS A 293 58.41 -19.39 63.31
C LYS A 293 59.61 -20.16 63.87
N ARG A 294 59.39 -21.15 64.74
CA ARG A 294 60.46 -22.00 65.27
C ARG A 294 61.08 -22.87 64.17
N ILE A 295 60.25 -23.49 63.32
CA ILE A 295 60.73 -24.28 62.17
C ILE A 295 61.53 -23.40 61.21
N LYS A 296 61.07 -22.18 60.93
CA LYS A 296 61.81 -21.21 60.11
C LYS A 296 63.16 -20.85 60.72
N ALA A 297 63.21 -20.62 62.04
CA ALA A 297 64.47 -20.33 62.73
C ALA A 297 65.44 -21.51 62.63
N SER A 298 65.00 -22.73 62.94
CA SER A 298 65.87 -23.93 62.84
C SER A 298 66.35 -24.21 61.42
N LEU A 299 65.50 -23.98 60.41
CA LEU A 299 65.89 -24.12 59.00
C LEU A 299 66.94 -23.07 58.61
N LYS A 300 66.78 -21.83 59.08
CA LYS A 300 67.75 -20.75 58.83
C LYS A 300 69.09 -21.05 59.49
N ASP A 301 69.07 -21.53 60.73
CA ASP A 301 70.28 -21.93 61.45
C ASP A 301 70.99 -23.09 60.73
N ALA A 302 70.23 -24.09 60.25
CA ALA A 302 70.78 -25.21 59.47
C ALA A 302 71.31 -24.78 58.10
N GLU A 303 70.68 -23.80 57.44
CA GLU A 303 71.17 -23.21 56.20
C GLU A 303 72.48 -22.43 56.43
N GLU A 304 72.56 -21.67 57.51
CA GLU A 304 73.78 -20.95 57.91
C GLU A 304 74.92 -21.94 58.26
N GLU A 305 74.63 -23.03 58.95
CA GLU A 305 75.62 -24.08 59.24
C GLU A 305 76.07 -24.81 57.96
N SER A 306 75.13 -25.18 57.09
CA SER A 306 75.46 -25.85 55.82
C SER A 306 76.26 -24.94 54.89
N THR A 307 75.93 -23.65 54.82
CA THR A 307 76.70 -22.69 54.06
C THR A 307 78.08 -22.46 54.66
N ALA A 308 78.22 -22.39 55.99
CA ALA A 308 79.51 -22.29 56.65
C ALA A 308 80.40 -23.52 56.37
N GLU A 309 79.83 -24.74 56.46
CA GLU A 309 80.53 -25.97 56.10
C GLU A 309 80.91 -26.01 54.61
N PHE A 310 80.03 -25.54 53.73
CA PHE A 310 80.35 -25.41 52.31
C PHE A 310 81.53 -24.45 52.08
N HIS A 311 81.55 -23.30 52.75
CA HIS A 311 82.66 -22.35 52.67
C HIS A 311 83.95 -22.98 53.21
N ARG A 312 83.88 -23.70 54.34
CA ARG A 312 85.03 -24.42 54.91
C ARG A 312 85.58 -25.48 53.96
N LEU A 313 84.72 -26.32 53.39
CA LEU A 313 85.10 -27.35 52.42
C LEU A 313 85.72 -26.73 51.16
N THR A 314 85.14 -25.65 50.65
CA THR A 314 85.68 -24.90 49.50
C THR A 314 87.09 -24.36 49.80
N GLN A 315 87.31 -23.80 50.99
CA GLN A 315 88.64 -23.34 51.42
C GLN A 315 89.64 -24.50 51.54
N THR A 316 89.24 -25.65 52.10
CA THR A 316 90.11 -26.83 52.16
C THR A 316 90.44 -27.37 50.76
N LEU A 317 89.47 -27.36 49.85
CA LEU A 317 89.67 -27.81 48.48
C LEU A 317 90.65 -26.89 47.74
N LEU A 318 90.52 -25.57 47.87
CA LEU A 318 91.50 -24.61 47.34
C LEU A 318 92.91 -24.84 47.92
N ALA A 319 93.01 -25.13 49.21
CA ALA A 319 94.29 -25.49 49.83
C ALA A 319 94.88 -26.77 49.23
N TYR A 320 94.07 -27.82 49.02
CA TYR A 320 94.52 -29.05 48.36
C TYR A 320 94.92 -28.83 46.90
N GLU A 321 94.15 -28.07 46.12
CA GLU A 321 94.47 -27.73 44.73
C GLU A 321 95.82 -27.00 44.62
N SER A 322 96.13 -26.09 45.55
CA SER A 322 97.42 -25.40 45.57
C SER A 322 98.62 -26.34 45.80
N VAL A 323 98.42 -27.45 46.51
CA VAL A 323 99.45 -28.47 46.74
C VAL A 323 99.57 -29.43 45.54
N GLY A 324 98.46 -29.73 44.86
CA GLY A 324 98.41 -30.62 43.70
C GLY A 324 99.32 -30.20 42.55
N MET A 325 99.48 -28.89 42.30
CA MET A 325 100.35 -28.37 41.24
C MET A 325 101.84 -28.75 41.41
N GLY A 326 102.31 -28.94 42.65
CA GLY A 326 103.68 -29.39 42.91
C GLY A 326 103.86 -30.90 42.74
N PHE A 327 102.79 -31.67 42.93
CA PHE A 327 102.82 -33.14 42.95
C PHE A 327 103.02 -33.75 41.56
N ASP A 328 102.41 -33.18 40.53
CA ASP A 328 102.58 -33.66 39.13
C ASP A 328 104.04 -33.60 38.66
N SER A 329 104.77 -32.56 39.08
CA SER A 329 106.20 -32.43 38.75
C SER A 329 107.05 -33.54 39.39
N LEU A 330 106.71 -33.94 40.61
CA LEU A 330 107.42 -34.99 41.35
C LEU A 330 107.13 -36.38 40.76
N VAL A 331 105.89 -36.63 40.36
CA VAL A 331 105.49 -37.90 39.72
C VAL A 331 106.16 -38.08 38.36
N GLN A 332 106.31 -37.01 37.56
CA GLN A 332 107.06 -37.06 36.30
C GLN A 332 108.55 -37.36 36.52
N GLN A 333 109.17 -36.75 37.53
CA GLN A 333 110.57 -37.04 37.86
C GLN A 333 110.75 -38.49 38.32
N TYR A 334 109.85 -39.00 39.15
CA TYR A 334 109.91 -40.38 39.65
C TYR A 334 109.72 -41.42 38.53
N THR A 335 108.74 -41.22 37.64
CA THR A 335 108.49 -42.15 36.51
C THR A 335 109.66 -42.20 35.54
N THR A 336 110.30 -41.06 35.27
CA THR A 336 111.50 -41.00 34.43
C THR A 336 112.65 -41.80 35.06
N LEU A 337 112.86 -41.64 36.37
CA LEU A 337 113.91 -42.37 37.10
C LEU A 337 113.62 -43.87 37.17
N MET A 338 112.36 -44.27 37.38
CA MET A 338 111.93 -45.66 37.40
C MET A 338 112.20 -46.36 36.06
N ALA A 339 111.85 -45.71 34.94
CA ALA A 339 112.13 -46.24 33.61
C ALA A 339 113.64 -46.42 33.36
N GLU A 340 114.47 -45.50 33.85
CA GLU A 340 115.92 -45.63 33.77
C GLU A 340 116.47 -46.78 34.61
N ILE A 341 115.90 -47.00 35.80
CA ILE A 341 116.30 -48.09 36.71
C ILE A 341 115.90 -49.45 36.13
N ASP A 342 114.69 -49.59 35.60
CA ASP A 342 114.22 -50.86 35.04
C ASP A 342 114.99 -51.23 33.77
N ASN A 343 115.33 -50.25 32.93
CA ASN A 343 116.17 -50.48 31.75
C ASN A 343 117.59 -50.96 32.16
N LYS A 344 118.16 -50.38 33.23
CA LYS A 344 119.45 -50.81 33.80
C LYS A 344 119.37 -52.20 34.45
N LYS A 345 118.28 -52.53 35.15
CA LYS A 345 118.08 -53.85 35.76
C LYS A 345 117.88 -54.94 34.72
N TRP A 346 117.10 -54.68 33.68
CA TRP A 346 116.88 -55.62 32.58
C TRP A 346 118.20 -55.99 31.88
N ALA A 347 119.03 -54.98 31.59
CA ALA A 347 120.36 -55.19 30.99
C ALA A 347 121.29 -56.04 31.89
N LEU A 348 121.14 -55.97 33.21
CA LEU A 348 121.95 -56.74 34.17
C LEU A 348 121.46 -58.19 34.35
N SER A 349 120.15 -58.46 34.26
CA SER A 349 119.61 -59.81 34.40
C SER A 349 119.93 -60.71 33.21
N GLU A 350 119.88 -60.18 31.99
CA GLU A 350 120.14 -60.95 30.75
C GLU A 350 121.60 -61.45 30.71
N LEU A 351 122.53 -60.59 31.13
CA LEU A 351 123.96 -60.92 31.20
C LEU A 351 124.27 -61.99 32.25
N ARG A 352 123.52 -62.02 33.35
CA ARG A 352 123.73 -62.97 34.44
C ARG A 352 123.13 -64.34 34.15
N GLN A 353 122.08 -64.41 33.33
CA GLN A 353 121.39 -65.66 33.01
C GLN A 353 122.23 -66.60 32.12
N ASN A 354 123.18 -66.07 31.33
CA ASN A 354 124.04 -66.88 30.46
C ASN A 354 125.28 -67.49 31.14
N GLN A 355 125.50 -67.29 32.44
CA GLN A 355 126.68 -67.80 33.16
C GLN A 355 126.44 -69.05 34.05
N GLY A 356 125.24 -69.63 34.13
CA GLY A 356 124.91 -70.56 35.23
C GLY A 356 124.04 -71.81 34.98
N SER A 357 123.89 -72.33 33.76
CA SER A 357 122.95 -73.44 33.49
C SER A 357 123.52 -74.88 33.43
N GLU A 358 124.75 -75.17 33.85
CA GLU A 358 125.31 -76.56 33.79
C GLU A 358 125.52 -77.26 35.15
N LEU A 359 125.08 -76.68 36.27
CA LEU A 359 125.34 -77.25 37.61
C LEU A 359 124.14 -77.91 38.31
N ASP A 360 123.01 -78.12 37.63
CA ASP A 360 121.72 -78.38 38.30
C ASP A 360 120.86 -79.49 37.64
N ASP A 361 121.38 -80.72 37.55
CA ASP A 361 120.54 -81.92 37.33
C ASP A 361 121.00 -83.06 38.26
N LEU A 362 120.87 -82.80 39.57
CA LEU A 362 121.05 -83.80 40.61
C LEU A 362 120.10 -83.57 41.79
N TRP A 363 118.82 -83.26 41.56
CA TRP A 363 117.79 -83.42 42.60
C TRP A 363 116.42 -83.85 42.04
N ASN A 364 116.02 -85.07 42.46
CA ASN A 364 114.68 -85.67 42.51
C ASN A 364 114.16 -86.30 41.19
N GLN A 365 114.34 -87.61 40.97
CA GLN A 365 113.48 -88.65 41.55
C GLN A 365 112.02 -88.18 41.68
N HIS A 366 111.32 -88.17 40.54
CA HIS A 366 110.26 -89.15 40.33
C HIS A 366 110.28 -89.68 38.91
#